data_AF-A0A8J3U3I5-F1
#
_entry.id   AF-A0A8J3U3I5-F1
#
_cell.length_a   1.000
_cell.length_b   1.000
_cell.length_c   1.000
_cell.angle_alpha   90.00
_cell.angle_beta   90.00
_cell.angle_gamma   90.00
#
_symmetry.space_group_name_H-M   'P 1'
#
loop_
_entity.id
_entity.type
_entity.pdbx_description
1 polymer ?
#
loop_
_entity_poly.entity_id
_entity_poly.type
_entity_poly.pdbx_seq_one_letter_code
_entity_poly.pdbx_strand_id
1 'polypeptide(L)' 'MSEQESWRELRDRRMAESGAAEAYEATRLAYELGETVRAMREGRGWSQNDLALPDDVA' A
#
# COMPACT_ATOMS: atom_id res chain seq x y z
N MET A 1 -30.55 -15.69 -12.96
CA MET A 1 -29.70 -14.51 -12.72
C MET A 1 -28.32 -15.07 -12.47
N SER A 2 -27.42 -14.92 -13.44
CA SER A 2 -26.09 -15.55 -13.39
C SER A 2 -25.28 -15.03 -12.21
N GLU A 3 -24.43 -15.91 -11.68
CA GLU A 3 -23.56 -15.83 -10.50
C GLU A 3 -22.52 -14.70 -10.55
N GLN A 4 -22.94 -13.46 -10.76
CA GLN A 4 -22.08 -12.29 -10.60
C GLN A 4 -22.28 -11.75 -9.19
N GLU A 5 -21.58 -12.36 -8.23
CA GLU A 5 -21.41 -11.79 -6.89
C GLU A 5 -20.92 -10.35 -7.05
N SER A 6 -21.62 -9.40 -6.44
CA SER A 6 -21.20 -8.02 -6.49
C SER A 6 -19.85 -7.87 -5.81
N TRP A 7 -19.04 -6.91 -6.26
CA TRP A 7 -17.73 -6.68 -5.66
C TRP A 7 -17.82 -6.43 -4.14
N ARG A 8 -18.91 -5.81 -3.68
CA ARG A 8 -19.14 -5.57 -2.26
C ARG A 8 -19.33 -6.89 -1.49
N GLU A 9 -20.15 -7.80 -2.00
CA GLU A 9 -20.37 -9.13 -1.40
C GLU A 9 -19.09 -9.96 -1.36
N LEU A 10 -18.32 -9.96 -2.46
CA LEU A 10 -17.02 -10.62 -2.52
C LEU A 10 -16.05 -10.05 -1.47
N ARG A 11 -15.98 -8.72 -1.37
CA ARG A 11 -15.11 -8.06 -0.39
C ARG A 11 -15.53 -8.40 1.03
N ASP A 12 -16.81 -8.32 1.35
CA ASP A 12 -17.30 -8.57 2.71
C ASP A 12 -17.03 -10.02 3.12
N ARG A 13 -17.22 -10.96 2.20
CA ARG A 13 -16.86 -12.37 2.40
C ARG A 13 -15.36 -12.57 2.66
N ARG A 14 -14.49 -11.93 1.87
CA ARG A 14 -13.03 -12.00 2.07
C ARG A 14 -12.57 -11.36 3.37
N MET A 15 -13.15 -10.22 3.74
CA MET A 15 -12.80 -9.51 4.98
C MET A 15 -13.26 -10.26 6.24
N ALA A 16 -14.20 -11.20 6.12
CA ALA A 16 -14.62 -12.09 7.20
C ALA A 16 -13.66 -13.28 7.43
N GLU A 17 -12.72 -13.53 6.51
CA GLU A 17 -11.70 -14.57 6.68
C GLU A 17 -10.74 -14.18 7.82
N SER A 18 -10.30 -15.15 8.63
CA SER A 18 -9.39 -14.91 9.74
C SER A 18 -8.07 -14.30 9.25
N GLY A 19 -7.63 -13.19 9.84
CA GLY A 19 -6.39 -12.52 9.45
C GLY A 19 -6.51 -11.59 8.24
N ALA A 20 -7.67 -11.55 7.57
CA ALA A 20 -7.86 -10.72 6.39
C ALA A 20 -7.79 -9.22 6.71
N ALA A 21 -8.35 -8.81 7.86
CA ALA A 21 -8.30 -7.43 8.31
C ALA A 21 -6.85 -6.99 8.60
N GLU A 22 -6.09 -7.81 9.31
CA GLU A 22 -4.70 -7.53 9.65
C GLU A 22 -3.81 -7.51 8.41
N ALA A 23 -3.97 -8.45 7.50
CA ALA A 23 -3.23 -8.49 6.24
C ALA A 23 -3.57 -7.31 5.33
N TYR A 24 -4.86 -6.92 5.28
CA TYR A 24 -5.30 -5.75 4.54
C TYR A 24 -4.68 -4.47 5.11
N GLU A 25 -4.70 -4.29 6.43
CA GLU A 25 -4.11 -3.12 7.07
C GLU A 25 -2.60 -3.05 6.87
N ALA A 26 -1.87 -4.17 7.00
CA ALA A 26 -0.44 -4.20 6.71
C ALA A 26 -0.13 -3.79 5.26
N THR A 27 -0.94 -4.27 4.31
CA THR A 27 -0.80 -3.93 2.89
C THR A 27 -1.12 -2.45 2.63
N ARG A 28 -2.19 -1.93 3.25
CA ARG A 28 -2.59 -0.52 3.16
C ARG A 28 -1.47 0.39 3.66
N LEU A 29 -0.89 0.08 4.83
CA LEU A 29 0.22 0.85 5.40
C LEU A 29 1.46 0.83 4.50
N ALA A 30 1.84 -0.33 3.96
CA ALA A 30 2.97 -0.44 3.05
C ALA A 30 2.76 0.38 1.76
N TYR A 31 1.54 0.36 1.23
CA TYR A 31 1.17 1.16 0.05
C TYR A 31 1.25 2.66 0.34
N GLU A 32 0.64 3.13 1.43
CA GLU A 32 0.64 4.55 1.81
C GLU A 32 2.05 5.08 2.05
N LEU A 33 2.91 4.27 2.67
CA LEU A 33 4.33 4.59 2.83
C LEU A 33 5.03 4.72 1.47
N GLY A 34 4.83 3.75 0.57
CA GLY A 34 5.42 3.77 -0.77
C GLY A 34 4.99 4.98 -1.59
N GLU A 35 3.71 5.31 -1.57
CA GLU A 35 3.17 6.51 -2.22
C GLU A 35 3.77 7.79 -1.64
N THR A 36 3.91 7.87 -0.32
CA THR A 36 4.52 9.04 0.34
C THR A 36 5.98 9.22 -0.08
N VAL A 37 6.78 8.14 -0.06
CA VAL A 37 8.18 8.17 -0.48
C VAL A 37 8.29 8.55 -1.97
N ARG A 38 7.39 8.02 -2.81
CA ARG A 38 7.33 8.36 -4.23
C ARG A 38 7.06 9.85 -4.44
N ALA A 39 6.04 10.39 -3.77
CA ALA A 39 5.68 11.81 -3.88
C ALA A 39 6.83 12.71 -3.40
N MET A 40 7.50 12.34 -2.30
CA MET A 40 8.68 13.06 -1.82
C MET A 40 9.83 13.06 -2.83
N ARG A 41 10.08 11.91 -3.47
CA ARG A 41 11.11 11.76 -4.51
C ARG A 41 10.82 12.65 -5.70
N GLU A 42 9.62 12.56 -6.26
CA GLU A 42 9.19 13.32 -7.44
C GLU A 42 9.21 14.83 -7.15
N GLY A 43 8.71 15.25 -5.99
CA GLY A 43 8.68 16.67 -5.59
C GLY A 43 10.06 17.30 -5.35
N ARG A 44 11.08 16.48 -5.03
CA ARG A 44 12.47 16.94 -4.82
C ARG A 44 13.38 16.69 -6.02
N GLY A 45 12.87 16.09 -7.09
CA GLY A 45 13.67 15.70 -8.25
C GLY A 45 14.72 14.62 -7.94
N TRP A 46 14.51 13.85 -6.88
CA TRP A 46 15.45 12.82 -6.43
C TRP A 46 15.39 11.59 -7.35
N SER A 47 16.55 11.10 -7.76
CA SER A 47 16.69 9.81 -8.42
C SER A 47 16.63 8.68 -7.38
N GLN A 48 16.46 7.44 -7.83
CA GLN A 48 16.50 6.27 -6.93
C GLN A 48 17.84 6.14 -6.17
N ASN A 49 18.94 6.67 -6.72
CA ASN A 49 20.25 6.71 -6.05
C ASN A 49 20.28 7.70 -4.88
N ASP A 50 19.52 8.79 -4.95
CA ASP A 50 19.48 9.81 -3.91
C ASP A 50 18.72 9.33 -2.66
N LEU A 51 17.81 8.35 -2.82
CA LEU A 51 17.12 7.68 -1.71
C LEU A 51 17.98 6.61 -1.01
N ALA A 52 19.02 6.11 -1.68
CA ALA A 52 19.87 5.03 -1.16
C ALA A 52 20.97 5.54 -0.21
N LEU A 53 21.22 6.85 -0.22
CA LEU A 53 22.16 7.50 0.70
C LEU A 53 21.38 8.04 1.90
N PRO A 54 21.63 7.54 3.12
CA PRO A 54 21.13 8.21 4.31
C PRO A 54 21.87 9.55 4.45
N ASP A 55 21.15 10.66 4.39
CA ASP A 55 21.65 12.01 4.75
C ASP A 55 21.99 12.15 6.25
N ASP A 56 21.98 11.05 7.02
CA ASP A 56 22.08 11.05 8.48
C ASP A 56 23.25 10.19 9.01
N VAL A 57 24.44 10.47 8.50
CA VAL A 57 25.72 10.17 9.18
C VAL A 57 26.62 11.40 9.07
N ALA A 58 26.36 12.35 9.96
CA ALA A 58 27.30 13.41 10.35
C ALA A 58 28.37 12.87 11.31
#